data_AF-A0A0E4H842-F1
#
_entry.id   AF-A0A0E4H842-F1
#
_cell.length_a   1.000
_cell.length_b   1.000
_cell.length_c   1.000
_cell.angle_alpha   90.00
_cell.angle_beta   90.00
_cell.angle_gamma   90.00
#
_symmetry.space_group_name_H-M   'P 1'
#
loop_
_entity.id
_entity.type
_entity.pdbx_description
1 polymer ?
#
loop_
_entity_poly.entity_id
_entity_poly.type
_entity_poly.pdbx_seq_one_letter_code
_entity_poly.pdbx_strand_id
1 'polypeptide(L)'
;MDVADEARLAELTQGVDTVLHFAWIKDNEDFLGKVLPGNVSGAYKLFEAAVQNGVRRMVFASSNHATGFYKTDEKTEPTDPYRPDSFYGLSKCYIELLGRLYSDQGKISSFNIRIGNFPGDDRPHSERAGHIWISERDMLQLIVCCIEADEGLKYLNLYGTSANSDNYYNIGYLEDLIGYRPQDDATKLLEQAKAAGREVRQDETVYQGGQEL
;
A
#
# COMPACT_ATOMS: atom_id res chain seq x y z
N MET A 1 -16.12 -5.31 11.65
CA MET A 1 -16.68 -3.96 11.78
C MET A 1 -17.06 -3.50 10.38
N ASP A 2 -18.22 -2.88 10.22
CA ASP A 2 -18.63 -2.30 8.94
C ASP A 2 -18.04 -0.89 8.80
N VAL A 3 -17.27 -0.65 7.73
CA VAL A 3 -16.69 0.67 7.42
C VAL A 3 -17.75 1.65 6.91
N ALA A 4 -18.98 1.21 6.69
CA ALA A 4 -20.11 2.07 6.39
C ALA A 4 -20.79 2.65 7.65
N ASP A 5 -20.49 2.15 8.85
CA ASP A 5 -21.07 2.59 10.12
C ASP A 5 -20.38 3.87 10.63
N GLU A 6 -20.94 5.02 10.25
CA GLU A 6 -20.40 6.35 10.57
C GLU A 6 -20.35 6.62 12.08
N ALA A 7 -21.36 6.17 12.85
CA ALA A 7 -21.37 6.37 14.29
C ALA A 7 -20.24 5.59 14.95
N ARG A 8 -19.99 4.36 14.50
CA ARG A 8 -18.88 3.55 14.99
C ARG A 8 -17.52 4.13 14.60
N LEU A 9 -17.38 4.64 13.37
CA LEU A 9 -16.16 5.29 12.93
C LEU A 9 -15.87 6.55 13.75
N ALA A 10 -16.87 7.37 14.01
CA ALA A 10 -16.74 8.57 14.84
C ALA A 10 -16.37 8.23 16.28
N GLU A 11 -16.87 7.15 16.86
CA GLU A 11 -16.44 6.70 18.19
C GLU A 11 -14.97 6.26 18.18
N LEU A 12 -14.57 5.47 17.19
CA LEU A 12 -13.23 4.88 17.14
C LEU A 12 -12.10 5.87 16.87
N THR A 13 -12.40 7.03 16.28
CA THR A 13 -11.37 8.06 16.04
C THR A 13 -11.25 9.06 17.20
N GLN A 14 -12.05 8.97 18.26
CA GLN A 14 -11.93 9.87 19.41
C GLN A 14 -10.62 9.64 20.18
N GLY A 15 -9.85 10.71 20.37
CA GLY A 15 -8.58 10.67 21.11
C GLY A 15 -7.47 9.87 20.40
N VAL A 16 -7.64 9.56 19.12
CA VAL A 16 -6.64 8.85 18.30
C VAL A 16 -5.75 9.86 17.59
N ASP A 17 -4.43 9.72 17.75
CA ASP A 17 -3.45 10.54 17.03
C ASP A 17 -3.24 10.10 15.59
N THR A 18 -3.17 8.78 15.39
CA THR A 18 -2.84 8.17 14.09
C THR A 18 -3.77 6.99 13.81
N VAL A 19 -4.36 6.95 12.63
CA VAL A 19 -5.16 5.81 12.18
C VAL A 19 -4.39 5.02 11.13
N LEU A 20 -4.30 3.71 11.34
CA LEU A 20 -3.83 2.74 10.35
C LEU A 20 -5.05 2.10 9.67
N HIS A 21 -5.20 2.28 8.35
CA HIS A 21 -6.33 1.73 7.61
C HIS A 21 -5.90 0.62 6.65
N PHE A 22 -6.05 -0.63 7.11
CA PHE A 22 -5.79 -1.86 6.35
C PHE A 22 -7.06 -2.59 5.88
N ALA A 23 -8.25 -2.06 6.22
CA ALA A 23 -9.49 -2.69 5.79
C ALA A 23 -9.67 -2.54 4.28
N TRP A 24 -10.09 -3.63 3.63
CA TRP A 24 -10.45 -3.63 2.21
C TRP A 24 -11.46 -4.73 1.94
N ILE A 25 -12.28 -4.52 0.92
CA ILE A 25 -13.18 -5.55 0.39
C ILE A 25 -12.53 -6.17 -0.84
N LYS A 26 -12.52 -7.50 -0.88
CA LYS A 26 -12.03 -8.27 -2.01
C LYS A 26 -12.85 -7.96 -3.26
N ASP A 27 -12.13 -7.62 -4.32
CA ASP A 27 -12.71 -7.40 -5.63
C ASP A 27 -13.07 -8.76 -6.25
N ASN A 28 -14.37 -9.03 -6.33
CA ASN A 28 -14.93 -10.15 -7.09
C ASN A 28 -15.64 -9.59 -8.34
N GLU A 29 -15.08 -8.56 -8.97
CA GLU A 29 -15.61 -7.84 -10.14
C GLU A 29 -16.92 -7.07 -9.90
N ASP A 30 -17.32 -6.91 -8.64
CA ASP A 30 -18.51 -6.14 -8.25
C ASP A 30 -18.11 -4.75 -7.72
N PHE A 31 -17.72 -3.88 -8.65
CA PHE A 31 -17.28 -2.54 -8.28
C PHE A 31 -18.40 -1.74 -7.60
N LEU A 32 -19.59 -1.67 -8.22
CA LEU A 32 -20.68 -0.82 -7.73
C LEU A 32 -21.31 -1.35 -6.44
N GLY A 33 -21.43 -2.66 -6.27
CA GLY A 33 -22.07 -3.27 -5.12
C GLY A 33 -21.16 -3.46 -3.91
N LYS A 34 -19.84 -3.63 -4.12
CA LYS A 34 -18.90 -3.97 -3.03
C LYS A 34 -17.73 -3.01 -2.92
N VAL A 35 -16.96 -2.83 -3.99
CA VAL A 35 -15.73 -2.04 -3.93
C VAL A 35 -16.03 -0.56 -3.66
N LEU A 36 -17.03 0.00 -4.33
CA LEU A 36 -17.43 1.39 -4.16
C LEU A 36 -17.96 1.66 -2.74
N PRO A 37 -18.95 0.91 -2.20
CA PRO A 37 -19.39 1.13 -0.82
C PRO A 37 -18.29 0.89 0.22
N GLY A 38 -17.50 -0.17 0.06
CA GLY A 38 -16.51 -0.57 1.06
C GLY A 38 -15.22 0.25 1.02
N ASN A 39 -14.58 0.33 -0.14
CA ASN A 39 -13.25 0.92 -0.27
C ASN A 39 -13.33 2.42 -0.55
N VAL A 40 -14.31 2.90 -1.32
CA VAL A 40 -14.41 4.32 -1.71
C VAL A 40 -15.23 5.09 -0.67
N SER A 41 -16.51 4.74 -0.50
CA SER A 41 -17.39 5.42 0.44
C SER A 41 -16.96 5.20 1.90
N GLY A 42 -16.51 3.99 2.25
CA GLY A 42 -15.97 3.71 3.59
C GLY A 42 -14.73 4.53 3.93
N ALA A 43 -13.80 4.69 2.98
CA ALA A 43 -12.62 5.54 3.18
C ALA A 43 -12.99 7.01 3.38
N TYR A 44 -13.95 7.53 2.59
CA TYR A 44 -14.47 8.89 2.78
C TYR A 44 -15.02 9.11 4.18
N LYS A 45 -15.87 8.19 4.66
CA LYS A 45 -16.47 8.27 6.00
C LYS A 45 -15.41 8.24 7.09
N LEU A 46 -14.41 7.38 6.95
CA LEU A 46 -13.30 7.32 7.92
C LEU A 46 -12.49 8.62 7.92
N PHE A 47 -12.20 9.20 6.75
CA PHE A 47 -11.52 10.50 6.68
C PHE A 47 -12.32 11.60 7.36
N GLU A 48 -13.63 11.69 7.11
CA GLU A 48 -14.49 12.68 7.76
C GLU A 48 -14.48 12.50 9.28
N ALA A 49 -14.66 11.27 9.77
CA ALA A 49 -14.60 10.98 11.21
C ALA A 49 -13.23 11.30 11.82
N ALA A 50 -12.15 11.02 11.10
CA ALA A 50 -10.78 11.29 11.56
C ALA A 50 -10.52 12.80 11.64
N VAL A 51 -10.89 13.55 10.60
CA VAL A 51 -10.76 15.01 10.54
C VAL A 51 -11.60 15.69 11.63
N GLN A 52 -12.85 15.27 11.82
CA GLN A 52 -13.75 15.85 12.82
C GLN A 52 -13.23 15.65 14.25
N ASN A 53 -12.57 14.52 14.53
CA ASN A 53 -12.01 14.21 15.84
C ASN A 53 -10.54 14.65 16.02
N GLY A 54 -9.95 15.33 15.04
CA GLY A 54 -8.61 15.89 15.15
C GLY A 54 -7.49 14.85 15.08
N VAL A 55 -7.71 13.71 14.41
CA VAL A 55 -6.64 12.76 14.08
C VAL A 55 -5.55 13.50 13.29
N ARG A 56 -4.30 13.29 13.67
CA ARG A 56 -3.15 14.01 13.11
C ARG A 56 -2.64 13.37 11.82
N ARG A 57 -2.66 12.04 11.75
CA ARG A 57 -2.16 11.28 10.59
C ARG A 57 -3.03 10.08 10.24
N MET A 58 -3.25 9.89 8.95
CA MET A 58 -3.75 8.66 8.37
C MET A 58 -2.61 7.92 7.65
N VAL A 59 -2.51 6.61 7.87
CA VAL A 59 -1.65 5.71 7.10
C VAL A 59 -2.53 4.66 6.43
N PHE A 60 -2.57 4.67 5.10
CA PHE A 60 -3.41 3.79 4.30
C PHE A 60 -2.62 2.66 3.67
N ALA A 61 -3.21 1.47 3.71
CA ALA A 61 -2.84 0.38 2.84
C ALA A 61 -3.38 0.67 1.42
N SER A 62 -2.56 1.35 0.62
CA SER A 62 -2.73 1.41 -0.83
C SER A 62 -2.20 0.11 -1.47
N SER A 63 -1.94 0.11 -2.77
CA SER A 63 -1.51 -1.07 -3.51
C SER A 63 -0.63 -0.72 -4.69
N ASN A 64 0.33 -1.59 -5.03
CA ASN A 64 1.04 -1.56 -6.31
C ASN A 64 0.07 -1.56 -7.51
N HIS A 65 -1.12 -2.15 -7.35
CA HIS A 65 -2.21 -2.15 -8.34
C HIS A 65 -2.70 -0.74 -8.73
N ALA A 66 -2.40 0.32 -7.96
CA ALA A 66 -2.64 1.72 -8.37
C ALA A 66 -1.79 2.14 -9.59
N THR A 67 -0.67 1.45 -9.81
CA THR A 67 0.27 1.63 -10.90
C THR A 67 0.55 0.32 -11.65
N GLY A 68 -0.37 -0.64 -11.61
CA GLY A 68 -0.11 -1.98 -12.11
C GLY A 68 0.09 -2.09 -13.63
N PHE A 69 -0.47 -1.18 -14.43
CA PHE A 69 -0.28 -1.17 -15.89
C PHE A 69 1.03 -0.52 -16.37
N TYR A 70 1.94 -0.13 -15.47
CA TYR A 70 3.33 0.09 -15.87
C TYR A 70 3.97 -1.23 -16.27
N LYS A 71 4.85 -1.20 -17.27
CA LYS A 71 5.57 -2.39 -17.72
C LYS A 71 6.72 -2.74 -16.78
N THR A 72 7.13 -4.01 -16.78
CA THR A 72 8.25 -4.49 -15.95
C THR A 72 9.60 -3.88 -16.33
N ASP A 73 9.74 -3.32 -17.53
CA ASP A 73 10.93 -2.59 -17.99
C ASP A 73 10.87 -1.06 -17.73
N GLU A 74 9.75 -0.55 -17.21
CA GLU A 74 9.59 0.86 -16.84
C GLU A 74 10.01 1.08 -15.38
N LYS A 75 10.80 2.13 -15.13
CA LYS A 75 11.04 2.61 -13.77
C LYS A 75 9.86 3.48 -13.33
N THR A 76 9.18 3.07 -12.26
CA THR A 76 8.02 3.78 -11.74
C THR A 76 8.36 4.45 -10.41
N GLU A 77 8.07 5.75 -10.33
CA GLU A 77 8.21 6.56 -9.13
C GLU A 77 6.83 6.82 -8.49
N PRO A 78 6.73 7.03 -7.17
CA PRO A 78 5.45 7.30 -6.50
C PRO A 78 4.67 8.51 -7.06
N THR A 79 5.38 9.45 -7.69
CA THR A 79 4.83 10.67 -8.31
C THR A 79 4.33 10.49 -9.74
N ASP A 80 4.59 9.33 -10.36
CA ASP A 80 4.15 9.07 -11.71
C ASP A 80 2.61 8.99 -11.82
N PRO A 81 2.04 9.25 -13.01
CA PRO A 81 0.61 9.14 -13.22
C PRO A 81 0.03 7.78 -12.82
N TYR A 82 -1.17 7.77 -12.25
CA TYR A 82 -1.88 6.52 -11.95
C TYR A 82 -2.15 5.72 -13.24
N ARG A 83 -1.90 4.42 -13.17
CA ARG A 83 -2.22 3.45 -14.23
C ARG A 83 -2.78 2.18 -13.58
N PRO A 84 -3.98 2.27 -12.97
CA PRO A 84 -4.54 1.17 -12.20
C PRO A 84 -4.93 0.01 -13.12
N ASP A 85 -4.72 -1.19 -12.62
CA ASP A 85 -4.84 -2.42 -13.40
C ASP A 85 -6.11 -3.24 -13.14
N SER A 86 -6.96 -2.71 -12.26
CA SER A 86 -8.15 -3.35 -11.72
C SER A 86 -9.06 -2.30 -11.08
N PHE A 87 -10.33 -2.65 -10.83
CA PHE A 87 -11.23 -1.80 -10.05
C PHE A 87 -10.77 -1.66 -8.59
N TYR A 88 -10.18 -2.71 -8.03
CA TYR A 88 -9.42 -2.63 -6.78
C TYR A 88 -8.32 -1.55 -6.84
N GLY A 89 -7.41 -1.61 -7.83
CA GLY A 89 -6.35 -0.62 -8.03
C GLY A 89 -6.90 0.80 -8.16
N LEU A 90 -7.96 0.96 -8.95
CA LEU A 90 -8.66 2.25 -9.11
C LEU A 90 -9.23 2.78 -7.79
N SER A 91 -9.81 1.91 -6.95
CA SER A 91 -10.29 2.28 -5.62
C SER A 91 -9.17 2.76 -4.70
N LYS A 92 -7.96 2.21 -4.83
CA LYS A 92 -6.78 2.67 -4.08
C LYS A 92 -6.28 4.02 -4.59
N CYS A 93 -6.30 4.27 -5.91
CA CYS A 93 -6.01 5.62 -6.45
C CYS A 93 -6.95 6.69 -5.87
N TYR A 94 -8.24 6.36 -5.71
CA TYR A 94 -9.18 7.27 -5.06
C TYR A 94 -8.78 7.62 -3.63
N ILE A 95 -8.39 6.62 -2.82
CA ILE A 95 -7.98 6.85 -1.42
C ILE A 95 -6.73 7.71 -1.35
N GLU A 96 -5.74 7.48 -2.22
CA GLU A 96 -4.53 8.32 -2.28
C GLU A 96 -4.88 9.78 -2.59
N LEU A 97 -5.74 10.01 -3.59
CA LEU A 97 -6.20 11.35 -3.97
C LEU A 97 -7.07 12.01 -2.91
N LEU A 98 -7.89 11.24 -2.21
CA LEU A 98 -8.69 11.74 -1.09
C LEU A 98 -7.78 12.22 0.05
N GLY A 99 -6.78 11.41 0.42
CA GLY A 99 -5.78 11.81 1.39
C GLY A 99 -4.99 13.05 0.98
N ARG A 100 -4.68 13.16 -0.32
CA ARG A 100 -4.03 14.36 -0.86
C ARG A 100 -4.89 15.59 -0.69
N LEU A 101 -6.18 15.50 -1.01
CA LEU A 101 -7.14 16.58 -0.86
C LEU A 101 -7.20 17.10 0.59
N TYR A 102 -7.35 16.22 1.58
CA TYR A 102 -7.42 16.64 2.98
C TYR A 102 -6.08 17.16 3.51
N SER A 103 -4.96 16.60 3.06
CA SER A 103 -3.63 17.09 3.40
C SER A 103 -3.38 18.50 2.86
N ASP A 104 -3.71 18.76 1.59
CA ASP A 104 -3.52 20.08 0.98
C ASP A 104 -4.46 21.15 1.58
N GLN A 105 -5.60 20.73 2.15
CA GLN A 105 -6.47 21.59 2.95
C GLN A 105 -5.95 21.84 4.38
N GLY A 106 -4.81 21.24 4.76
CA GLY A 106 -4.23 21.36 6.10
C GLY A 106 -5.02 20.64 7.19
N LYS A 107 -5.90 19.69 6.83
CA LYS A 107 -6.80 19.03 7.78
C LYS A 107 -6.18 17.81 8.46
N ILE A 108 -5.37 17.03 7.73
CA ILE A 108 -4.77 15.79 8.24
C ILE A 108 -3.53 15.41 7.43
N SER A 109 -2.51 14.82 8.06
CA SER A 109 -1.42 14.18 7.31
C SER A 109 -1.89 12.86 6.70
N SER A 110 -1.48 12.53 5.47
CA SER A 110 -1.90 11.29 4.80
C SER A 110 -0.74 10.59 4.11
N PHE A 111 -0.42 9.39 4.57
CA PHE A 111 0.60 8.52 3.99
C PHE A 111 -0.07 7.30 3.35
N ASN A 112 0.34 6.94 2.13
CA ASN A 112 -0.26 5.87 1.36
C ASN A 112 0.81 4.87 0.93
N ILE A 113 0.76 3.67 1.52
CA ILE A 113 1.71 2.60 1.25
C ILE A 113 1.16 1.77 0.09
N ARG A 114 1.75 1.89 -1.09
CA ARG A 114 1.51 0.98 -2.22
C ARG A 114 2.18 -0.35 -1.92
N ILE A 115 1.48 -1.19 -1.16
CA ILE A 115 1.96 -2.52 -0.77
C ILE A 115 2.19 -3.32 -2.06
N GLY A 116 3.38 -3.89 -2.20
CA GLY A 116 3.71 -4.80 -3.28
C GLY A 116 2.99 -6.14 -3.09
N ASN A 117 3.67 -7.12 -2.52
CA ASN A 117 3.09 -8.40 -2.16
C ASN A 117 3.41 -8.72 -0.69
N PHE A 118 2.38 -8.71 0.15
CA PHE A 118 2.45 -9.12 1.55
C PHE A 118 1.67 -10.43 1.74
N PRO A 119 2.33 -11.59 1.56
CA PRO A 119 1.65 -12.88 1.57
C PRO A 119 1.24 -13.36 2.98
N GLY A 120 1.77 -12.72 4.04
CA GLY A 120 1.57 -13.16 5.42
C GLY A 120 2.33 -14.43 5.80
N ASP A 121 3.17 -14.94 4.90
CA ASP A 121 4.15 -16.00 5.13
C ASP A 121 5.58 -15.46 4.98
N ASP A 122 6.58 -16.30 5.29
CA ASP A 122 7.97 -15.87 5.35
C ASP A 122 8.63 -15.65 3.96
N ARG A 123 7.95 -15.91 2.82
CA ARG A 123 8.63 -16.04 1.51
C ARG A 123 7.77 -15.64 0.29
N PRO A 124 8.36 -15.11 -0.78
CA PRO A 124 7.65 -14.95 -2.06
C PRO A 124 7.21 -16.30 -2.63
N HIS A 125 6.01 -16.37 -3.20
CA HIS A 125 5.41 -17.59 -3.75
C HIS A 125 5.54 -17.74 -5.28
N SER A 126 6.11 -16.74 -5.95
CA SER A 126 6.32 -16.73 -7.40
C SER A 126 7.45 -15.77 -7.78
N GLU A 127 7.87 -15.79 -9.05
CA GLU A 127 8.86 -14.85 -9.57
C GLU A 127 8.35 -13.42 -9.50
N ARG A 128 7.14 -13.13 -10.00
CA ARG A 128 6.55 -11.78 -9.91
C ARG A 128 6.48 -11.30 -8.47
N ALA A 129 6.02 -12.17 -7.57
CA ALA A 129 5.93 -11.86 -6.15
C ALA A 129 7.29 -11.46 -5.58
N GLY A 130 8.40 -12.06 -6.05
CA GLY A 130 9.76 -11.75 -5.62
C GLY A 130 10.17 -10.30 -5.82
N HIS A 131 9.80 -9.67 -6.93
CA HIS A 131 10.17 -8.27 -7.21
C HIS A 131 9.51 -7.31 -6.22
N ILE A 132 8.27 -7.58 -5.83
CA ILE A 132 7.44 -6.67 -5.05
C ILE A 132 7.19 -7.15 -3.62
N TRP A 133 7.86 -8.21 -3.16
CA TRP A 133 7.58 -8.80 -1.85
C TRP A 133 7.97 -7.85 -0.70
N ILE A 134 7.20 -7.90 0.38
CA ILE A 134 7.56 -7.32 1.68
C ILE A 134 7.37 -8.37 2.77
N SER A 135 8.36 -8.48 3.66
CA SER A 135 8.27 -9.37 4.82
C SER A 135 7.38 -8.80 5.92
N GLU A 136 6.95 -9.62 6.87
CA GLU A 136 6.24 -9.14 8.06
C GLU A 136 7.11 -8.17 8.89
N ARG A 137 8.39 -8.50 9.05
CA ARG A 137 9.33 -7.66 9.80
C ARG A 137 9.48 -6.28 9.15
N ASP A 138 9.67 -6.24 7.84
CA ASP A 138 9.87 -5.01 7.10
C ASP A 138 8.55 -4.22 6.99
N MET A 139 7.39 -4.88 6.85
CA MET A 139 6.08 -4.23 6.93
C MET A 139 5.87 -3.53 8.28
N LEU A 140 6.18 -4.21 9.39
CA LEU A 140 6.06 -3.63 10.72
C LEU A 140 7.02 -2.44 10.91
N GLN A 141 8.26 -2.56 10.44
CA GLN A 141 9.20 -1.44 10.46
C GLN A 141 8.66 -0.26 9.65
N LEU A 142 8.14 -0.50 8.44
CA LEU A 142 7.59 0.53 7.57
C LEU A 142 6.42 1.27 8.24
N ILE A 143 5.51 0.52 8.86
CA ILE A 143 4.37 1.09 9.59
C ILE A 143 4.85 1.97 10.74
N VAL A 144 5.82 1.50 11.54
CA VAL A 144 6.41 2.29 12.63
C VAL A 144 7.05 3.57 12.08
N CYS A 145 7.83 3.47 11.01
CA CYS A 145 8.41 4.64 10.33
C CYS A 145 7.34 5.63 9.86
N CYS A 146 6.21 5.18 9.33
CA CYS A 146 5.11 6.06 8.94
C CYS A 146 4.43 6.75 10.14
N ILE A 147 4.30 6.04 11.28
CA ILE A 147 3.71 6.61 12.50
C ILE A 147 4.65 7.68 13.07
N GLU A 148 5.93 7.36 13.22
CA GLU A 148 6.95 8.20 13.85
C GLU A 148 7.55 9.27 12.94
N ALA A 149 7.18 9.30 11.65
CA ALA A 149 7.67 10.28 10.70
C ALA A 149 7.41 11.72 11.17
N ASP A 150 8.34 12.62 10.84
CA ASP A 150 8.28 14.04 11.19
C ASP A 150 6.89 14.64 10.92
N GLU A 151 6.37 15.41 11.88
CA GLU A 151 5.02 15.98 11.79
C GLU A 151 4.88 17.02 10.65
N GLY A 152 6.00 17.60 10.19
CA GLY A 152 6.07 18.48 9.03
C GLY A 152 5.86 17.74 7.71
N LEU A 153 6.09 16.43 7.65
CA LEU A 153 5.79 15.62 6.47
C LEU A 153 4.29 15.36 6.39
N LYS A 154 3.59 16.14 5.55
CA LYS A 154 2.12 16.13 5.47
C LYS A 154 1.57 15.05 4.56
N TYR A 155 2.20 14.79 3.42
CA TYR A 155 1.73 13.81 2.44
C TYR A 155 2.88 12.94 1.94
N LEU A 156 2.64 11.64 1.81
CA LEU A 156 3.61 10.70 1.25
C LEU A 156 2.91 9.57 0.51
N ASN A 157 3.26 9.40 -0.77
CA ASN A 157 3.03 8.15 -1.49
C ASN A 157 4.35 7.38 -1.54
N LEU A 158 4.29 6.08 -1.28
CA LEU A 158 5.47 5.23 -1.21
C LEU A 158 5.17 3.81 -1.63
N TYR A 159 6.17 3.09 -2.13
CA TYR A 159 6.09 1.65 -2.35
C TYR A 159 6.51 0.90 -1.08
N GLY A 160 5.70 -0.09 -0.70
CA GLY A 160 5.97 -0.98 0.43
C GLY A 160 6.53 -2.31 -0.04
N THR A 161 7.86 -2.39 -0.14
CA THR A 161 8.63 -3.60 -0.46
C THR A 161 9.79 -3.78 0.53
N SER A 162 10.31 -5.00 0.64
CA SER A 162 11.57 -5.30 1.32
C SER A 162 12.78 -4.84 0.48
N ALA A 163 14.00 -5.05 0.96
CA ALA A 163 15.24 -4.73 0.24
C ALA A 163 15.55 -5.74 -0.88
N ASN A 164 14.54 -6.10 -1.67
CA ASN A 164 14.66 -7.07 -2.75
C ASN A 164 15.72 -6.59 -3.75
N SER A 165 16.71 -7.42 -4.04
CA SER A 165 17.79 -7.05 -4.96
C SER A 165 17.28 -6.79 -6.39
N ASP A 166 16.16 -7.44 -6.76
CA ASP A 166 15.50 -7.32 -8.06
C ASP A 166 14.15 -6.58 -7.95
N ASN A 167 14.11 -5.46 -7.23
CA ASN A 167 12.89 -4.70 -6.99
C ASN A 167 12.43 -3.92 -8.23
N TYR A 168 11.12 -3.90 -8.52
CA TYR A 168 10.57 -2.97 -9.51
C TYR A 168 10.63 -1.51 -9.04
N TYR A 169 10.61 -1.29 -7.72
CA TYR A 169 10.45 0.03 -7.12
C TYR A 169 11.73 0.50 -6.44
N ASN A 170 12.09 1.76 -6.67
CA ASN A 170 13.11 2.43 -5.88
C ASN A 170 12.52 2.84 -4.52
N ILE A 171 13.00 2.24 -3.44
CA ILE A 171 12.59 2.55 -2.06
C ILE A 171 13.70 3.21 -1.23
N GLY A 172 14.90 3.40 -1.80
CA GLY A 172 16.07 3.85 -1.04
C GLY A 172 15.90 5.23 -0.40
N TYR A 173 15.10 6.11 -1.02
CA TYR A 173 14.79 7.43 -0.49
C TYR A 173 14.02 7.40 0.85
N LEU A 174 13.37 6.28 1.20
CA LEU A 174 12.61 6.14 2.44
C LEU A 174 13.51 6.05 3.67
N GLU A 175 14.78 5.65 3.51
CA GLU A 175 15.75 5.66 4.60
C GLU A 175 15.97 7.09 5.11
N ASP A 176 16.20 8.03 4.19
CA ASP A 176 16.42 9.43 4.55
C ASP A 176 15.12 10.14 4.96
N LEU A 177 14.00 9.78 4.32
CA LEU A 177 12.73 10.48 4.49
C LEU A 177 12.00 10.09 5.78
N ILE A 178 11.97 8.80 6.12
CA ILE A 178 11.20 8.26 7.27
C ILE A 178 11.99 7.22 8.08
N GLY A 179 13.28 6.99 7.80
CA GLY A 179 14.11 6.04 8.54
C GLY A 179 13.87 4.57 8.19
N TYR A 180 13.17 4.27 7.09
CA TYR A 180 12.86 2.89 6.71
C TYR A 180 14.11 2.17 6.18
N ARG A 181 14.48 1.08 6.83
CA ARG A 181 15.71 0.30 6.55
C ARG A 181 15.37 -1.19 6.49
N PRO A 182 14.71 -1.65 5.40
CA PRO A 182 14.30 -3.03 5.27
C PRO A 182 15.50 -3.97 5.28
N GLN A 183 15.30 -5.18 5.79
CA GLN A 183 16.37 -6.13 6.06
C GLN A 183 16.24 -7.44 5.27
N ASP A 184 15.04 -7.79 4.79
CA ASP A 184 14.85 -9.00 4.00
C ASP A 184 15.03 -8.75 2.50
N ASP A 185 15.28 -9.83 1.75
CA ASP A 185 15.53 -9.80 0.31
C ASP A 185 14.92 -11.04 -0.35
N ALA A 186 13.84 -10.84 -1.10
CA ALA A 186 13.14 -11.90 -1.80
C ALA A 186 13.97 -12.61 -2.86
N THR A 187 14.90 -11.91 -3.53
CA THR A 187 15.77 -12.51 -4.57
C THR A 187 16.61 -13.63 -3.95
N LYS A 188 17.19 -13.40 -2.77
CA LYS A 188 17.95 -14.41 -2.03
C LYS A 188 17.08 -15.58 -1.58
N LEU A 189 15.85 -15.32 -1.16
CA LEU A 189 14.92 -16.37 -0.75
C LEU A 189 14.50 -17.27 -1.92
N LEU A 190 14.29 -16.69 -3.11
CA LEU A 190 13.98 -17.43 -4.33
C LEU A 190 15.18 -18.27 -4.80
N GLU A 191 16.39 -17.73 -4.76
CA GLU A 191 17.62 -18.48 -5.06
C GLU A 191 17.80 -19.67 -4.12
N GLN A 192 17.59 -19.48 -2.81
CA GLN A 192 17.61 -20.56 -1.83
C GLN A 192 16.54 -21.62 -2.10
N ALA A 193 15.33 -21.20 -2.48
CA ALA A 193 14.25 -22.12 -2.84
C ALA A 193 14.61 -22.97 -4.07
N LYS A 194 15.14 -22.33 -5.13
CA LYS A 194 15.62 -23.00 -6.35
C LYS A 194 16.76 -23.98 -6.02
N ALA A 195 17.74 -23.58 -5.22
CA ALA A 195 18.85 -24.44 -4.79
C ALA A 195 18.39 -25.64 -3.94
N ALA A 196 17.32 -25.48 -3.16
CA ALA A 196 16.67 -26.54 -2.39
C ALA A 196 15.71 -27.41 -3.21
N GLY A 197 15.61 -27.21 -4.54
CA GLY A 197 14.74 -27.97 -5.43
C GLY A 197 13.25 -27.67 -5.27
N ARG A 198 12.88 -26.52 -4.66
CA ARG A 198 11.49 -26.09 -4.59
C ARG A 198 11.08 -25.44 -5.90
N GLU A 199 9.90 -25.81 -6.37
CA GLU A 199 9.30 -25.18 -7.54
C GLU A 199 8.92 -23.73 -7.23
N VAL A 200 9.34 -22.80 -8.08
CA VAL A 200 8.96 -21.39 -8.03
C VAL A 200 8.08 -21.11 -9.24
N ARG A 201 6.84 -20.71 -8.99
CA ARG A 201 5.88 -20.38 -10.05
C ARG A 201 6.44 -19.26 -10.93
N GLN A 202 6.43 -19.50 -12.24
CA GLN A 202 6.78 -18.53 -13.28
C GLN A 202 5.48 -17.83 -13.72
N ASP A 203 5.26 -16.60 -13.25
CA ASP A 203 4.04 -15.83 -13.48
C ASP A 203 4.28 -14.36 -13.79
N GLU A 204 5.50 -14.02 -14.22
CA GLU A 204 5.78 -12.69 -14.74
C GLU A 204 4.97 -12.42 -16.01
N THR A 205 4.38 -11.23 -16.06
CA THR A 205 3.73 -10.71 -17.26
C THR A 205 4.47 -9.46 -17.73
N VAL A 206 4.00 -8.85 -18.82
CA VAL A 206 4.57 -7.58 -19.31
C VAL A 206 4.32 -6.42 -18.33
N TYR A 207 3.34 -6.56 -17.42
CA TYR A 207 2.91 -5.52 -16.50
C TYR A 207 3.34 -5.80 -15.07
N GLN A 208 3.78 -4.77 -14.36
CA GLN A 208 4.17 -4.86 -12.96
C GLN A 208 3.01 -5.37 -12.08
N GLY A 209 1.77 -5.09 -12.44
CA GLY A 209 0.53 -5.56 -11.78
C GLY A 209 0.20 -7.04 -12.01
N GLY A 210 0.84 -7.70 -12.97
CA GLY A 210 0.67 -9.14 -13.24
C GLY A 210 -0.54 -9.48 -14.11
N GLN A 211 -1.14 -8.50 -14.79
CA GLN A 211 -2.28 -8.73 -15.69
C GLN A 211 -1.82 -9.44 -16.96
N GLU A 212 -2.64 -10.38 -17.40
CA GLU A 212 -2.61 -10.98 -18.73
C GLU A 212 -3.72 -10.31 -19.54
N LEU A 213 -3.36 -9.56 -20.60
CA LEU A 213 -4.29 -8.88 -21.49
C LEU A 213 -4.51 -9.68 -22.78
#